data_AF-A0A8T3WSR9-F1
#
_entry.id   AF-A0A8T3WSR9-F1
#
_cell.length_a   1.000
_cell.length_b   1.000
_cell.length_c   1.000
_cell.angle_alpha   90.00
_cell.angle_beta   90.00
_cell.angle_gamma   90.00
#
_symmetry.space_group_name_H-M   'P 1'
#
loop_
_entity.id
_entity.type
_entity.pdbx_description
1 polymer ?
#
loop_
_entity_poly.entity_id
_entity_poly.type
_entity_poly.pdbx_seq_one_letter_code
_entity_poly.pdbx_strand_id
1 'polypeptide(L)'
;MRLKFKSRFKTVKPLLPVITILLFALVYLIVPQVTVLIVFTLIAGTIQYFLALSKSPVDINPTFFFMILLAVKYGWAYSAVFVFLATVIPVMIAGGELGIYAFIFMGSFLTLAFLSTLFSGYSIVLIGIATVLINLFVAFWINISTDNPGGFVYSIIHASITIFYFVAVGEFLVNLI
;
A
#
# COMPACT_ATOMS: atom_id res chain seq x y z
N MET A 1 -18.06 -24.44 20.45
CA MET A 1 -18.00 -23.45 21.54
C MET A 1 -17.41 -22.15 20.98
N ARG A 2 -18.22 -21.13 20.71
CA ARG A 2 -17.77 -19.87 20.08
C ARG A 2 -17.24 -18.93 21.17
N LEU A 3 -15.94 -18.65 21.17
CA LEU A 3 -15.36 -17.61 22.02
C LEU A 3 -15.84 -16.24 21.52
N LYS A 4 -16.84 -15.67 22.21
CA LYS A 4 -17.23 -14.27 22.05
C LYS A 4 -16.15 -13.38 22.67
N PHE A 5 -15.23 -12.87 21.85
CA PHE A 5 -14.41 -11.72 22.24
C PHE A 5 -15.32 -10.50 22.36
N LYS A 6 -15.78 -10.24 23.58
CA LYS A 6 -16.55 -9.04 23.92
C LYS A 6 -15.57 -7.86 23.94
N SER A 7 -15.42 -7.19 22.80
CA SER A 7 -14.64 -5.95 22.65
C SER A 7 -15.02 -4.94 23.74
N ARG A 8 -14.10 -4.69 24.67
CA ARG A 8 -14.15 -3.60 25.65
C ARG A 8 -13.37 -2.37 25.15
N PHE A 9 -13.42 -2.05 23.86
CA PHE A 9 -12.91 -0.77 23.35
C PHE A 9 -14.05 0.25 23.20
N LYS A 10 -14.66 0.62 24.33
CA LYS A 10 -15.42 1.88 24.43
C LYS A 10 -14.62 2.79 25.38
N THR A 11 -14.56 4.07 25.02
CA THR A 11 -13.95 5.21 25.74
C THR A 11 -12.42 5.40 25.71
N VAL A 12 -11.77 5.25 24.54
CA VAL A 12 -10.57 6.06 24.19
C VAL A 12 -10.67 6.54 22.73
N LYS A 13 -11.54 7.52 22.46
CA LYS A 13 -11.58 8.30 21.20
C LYS A 13 -12.06 9.69 21.60
N PRO A 14 -11.20 10.73 21.63
CA PRO A 14 -10.57 11.31 20.43
C PRO A 14 -9.09 11.73 20.57
N LEU A 15 -8.41 11.40 21.68
CA LEU A 15 -7.04 11.88 21.93
C LEU A 15 -6.00 11.23 21.03
N LEU A 16 -6.18 9.97 20.64
CA LEU A 16 -5.24 9.24 19.80
C LEU A 16 -5.09 9.88 18.40
N PRO A 17 -6.16 10.15 17.62
CA PRO A 17 -6.01 10.81 16.33
C PRO A 17 -5.48 12.24 16.45
N VAL A 18 -5.76 12.96 17.53
CA VAL A 18 -5.20 14.30 17.79
C VAL A 18 -3.69 14.24 18.07
N ILE A 19 -3.23 13.26 18.85
CA ILE A 19 -1.79 13.01 19.09
C ILE A 19 -1.10 12.55 17.81
N THR A 20 -1.76 11.72 16.99
CA THR A 20 -1.24 11.32 15.67
C THR A 20 -1.10 12.52 14.76
N ILE A 21 -2.12 13.39 14.66
CA ILE A 21 -2.10 14.63 13.86
C ILE A 21 -1.03 15.62 14.38
N LEU A 22 -0.85 15.75 15.70
CA LEU A 22 0.17 16.62 16.30
C LEU A 22 1.60 16.09 16.08
N LEU A 23 1.84 14.78 16.18
CA LEU A 23 3.11 14.16 15.79
C LEU A 23 3.35 14.30 14.27
N PHE A 24 2.30 14.18 13.46
CA PHE A 24 2.34 14.39 12.02
C PHE A 24 2.68 15.85 11.65
N ALA A 25 2.12 16.83 12.38
CA ALA A 25 2.40 18.25 12.23
C ALA A 25 3.81 18.64 12.72
N LEU A 26 4.36 17.93 13.71
CA LEU A 26 5.73 18.12 14.17
C LEU A 26 6.75 17.55 13.15
N VAL A 27 6.41 16.46 12.47
CA VAL A 27 7.20 15.85 11.38
C VAL A 27 7.07 16.65 10.07
N TYR A 28 5.93 17.29 9.83
CA TYR A 28 5.63 18.18 8.68
C TYR A 28 6.61 19.36 8.53
N LEU A 29 7.24 19.81 9.61
CA LEU A 29 8.07 21.02 9.62
C LEU A 29 9.53 20.82 9.16
N ILE A 30 10.02 19.59 8.93
CA ILE A 30 11.48 19.36 8.91
C ILE A 30 12.02 18.67 7.64
N VAL A 31 11.23 17.98 6.80
CA VAL A 31 11.82 17.04 5.81
C VAL A 31 10.97 16.92 4.51
N PRO A 32 11.45 17.35 3.32
CA PRO A 32 10.75 17.24 2.02
C PRO A 32 10.18 15.83 1.69
N GLN A 33 10.85 14.79 2.18
CA GLN A 33 10.48 13.38 2.03
C GLN A 33 9.12 13.07 2.68
N VAL A 34 8.76 13.77 3.76
CA VAL A 34 7.47 13.61 4.45
C VAL A 34 6.35 14.15 3.58
N THR A 35 6.55 15.28 2.89
CA THR A 35 5.56 15.86 1.98
C THR A 35 5.19 14.88 0.87
N VAL A 36 6.19 14.23 0.25
CA VAL A 36 5.96 13.20 -0.78
C VAL A 36 5.16 12.03 -0.21
N LEU A 37 5.51 11.57 0.99
CA LEU A 37 4.79 10.48 1.68
C LEU A 37 3.34 10.85 1.97
N ILE A 38 3.05 12.07 2.42
CA ILE A 38 1.69 12.56 2.68
C ILE A 38 0.90 12.63 1.38
N VAL A 39 1.45 13.23 0.33
CA VAL A 39 0.78 13.36 -0.97
C VAL A 39 0.43 11.98 -1.53
N PHE A 40 1.39 11.04 -1.54
CA PHE A 40 1.14 9.67 -2.00
C PHE A 40 0.10 8.97 -1.13
N THR A 41 0.13 9.17 0.20
CA THR A 41 -0.87 8.60 1.12
C THR A 41 -2.27 9.15 0.84
N LEU A 42 -2.39 10.46 0.61
CA LEU A 42 -3.67 11.09 0.28
C LEU A 42 -4.23 10.58 -1.05
N ILE A 43 -3.40 10.45 -2.09
CA ILE A 43 -3.82 9.93 -3.40
C ILE A 43 -4.26 8.47 -3.26
N ALA A 44 -3.41 7.61 -2.69
CA ALA A 44 -3.70 6.18 -2.52
C ALA A 44 -4.94 5.96 -1.62
N GLY A 45 -5.01 6.67 -0.49
CA GLY A 45 -6.14 6.59 0.44
C GLY A 45 -7.46 7.05 -0.18
N THR A 46 -7.44 8.11 -0.99
CA THR A 46 -8.63 8.61 -1.70
C THR A 46 -9.12 7.59 -2.73
N ILE A 47 -8.21 7.03 -3.54
CA ILE A 47 -8.56 5.99 -4.52
C ILE A 47 -9.10 4.75 -3.80
N GLN A 48 -8.47 4.31 -2.72
CA GLN A 48 -8.93 3.18 -1.90
C GLN A 48 -10.34 3.41 -1.35
N TYR A 49 -10.62 4.63 -0.88
CA TYR A 49 -11.94 5.01 -0.37
C TYR A 49 -13.02 4.89 -1.47
N PHE A 50 -12.77 5.41 -2.67
CA PHE A 50 -13.71 5.29 -3.78
C PHE A 50 -13.86 3.85 -4.30
N LEU A 51 -12.79 3.05 -4.27
CA LEU A 51 -12.85 1.62 -4.58
C LEU A 51 -13.73 0.86 -3.58
N ALA A 52 -13.59 1.16 -2.28
CA ALA A 52 -14.42 0.57 -1.24
C ALA A 52 -15.90 0.93 -1.40
N LEU A 53 -16.22 2.18 -1.81
CA LEU A 53 -17.59 2.61 -2.07
C LEU A 53 -18.19 1.95 -3.33
N SER A 54 -17.43 1.89 -4.42
CA SER A 54 -17.89 1.34 -5.70
C SER A 54 -17.98 -0.19 -5.70
N LYS A 55 -17.37 -0.87 -4.71
CA LYS A 55 -17.23 -2.33 -4.65
C LYS A 55 -16.62 -2.91 -5.93
N SER A 56 -15.71 -2.16 -6.54
CA SER A 56 -14.99 -2.62 -7.73
C SER A 56 -14.24 -3.91 -7.40
N PRO A 57 -14.36 -4.97 -8.22
CA PRO A 57 -13.58 -6.19 -8.05
C PRO A 57 -12.13 -6.02 -8.52
N VAL A 58 -11.84 -4.95 -9.28
CA VAL A 58 -10.50 -4.60 -9.73
C VAL A 58 -9.90 -3.57 -8.78
N ASP A 59 -8.76 -3.91 -8.20
CA ASP A 59 -7.94 -2.97 -7.45
C ASP A 59 -7.09 -2.14 -8.41
N ILE A 60 -7.32 -0.83 -8.48
CA ILE A 60 -6.50 0.11 -9.27
C ILE A 60 -5.64 1.01 -8.37
N ASN A 61 -5.60 0.71 -7.07
CA ASN A 61 -4.93 1.54 -6.09
C ASN A 61 -3.42 1.62 -6.38
N PRO A 62 -2.85 2.83 -6.51
CA PRO A 62 -1.42 3.03 -6.76
C PRO A 62 -0.53 2.74 -5.54
N THR A 63 -1.05 2.16 -4.44
CA THR A 63 -0.28 1.87 -3.22
C THR A 63 0.98 1.05 -3.54
N PHE A 64 0.88 -0.02 -4.33
CA PHE A 64 2.06 -0.81 -4.66
C PHE A 64 3.11 0.00 -5.44
N PHE A 65 2.65 0.80 -6.41
CA PHE A 65 3.51 1.68 -7.20
C PHE A 65 4.25 2.71 -6.33
N PHE A 66 3.52 3.45 -5.50
CA PHE A 66 4.12 4.45 -4.59
C PHE A 66 5.03 3.82 -3.53
N MET A 67 4.69 2.64 -3.04
CA MET A 67 5.54 1.90 -2.12
C MET A 67 6.91 1.62 -2.73
N ILE A 68 6.97 1.09 -3.95
CA ILE A 68 8.25 0.79 -4.61
C ILE A 68 9.04 2.07 -4.90
N LEU A 69 8.37 3.15 -5.31
CA LEU A 69 9.00 4.46 -5.51
C LEU A 69 9.67 4.97 -4.23
N LEU A 70 8.93 4.99 -3.12
CA LEU A 70 9.45 5.40 -1.82
C LEU A 70 10.58 4.48 -1.34
N ALA A 71 10.50 3.19 -1.66
CA ALA A 71 11.52 2.21 -1.26
C ALA A 71 12.84 2.51 -1.95
N VAL A 72 12.79 2.70 -3.27
CA VAL A 72 13.97 2.98 -4.09
C VAL A 72 14.58 4.34 -3.75
N LYS A 73 13.75 5.36 -3.49
CA LYS A 73 14.23 6.74 -3.27
C LYS A 73 14.65 7.06 -1.85
N TYR A 74 13.85 6.64 -0.88
CA TYR A 74 14.04 7.03 0.53
C TYR A 74 14.34 5.84 1.44
N GLY A 75 14.20 4.62 0.94
CA GLY A 75 14.49 3.38 1.67
C GLY A 75 13.24 2.66 2.15
N TRP A 76 13.43 1.41 2.56
CA TRP A 76 12.34 0.48 2.90
C TRP A 76 11.52 0.95 4.11
N ALA A 77 12.14 1.69 5.04
CA ALA A 77 11.47 2.22 6.22
C ALA A 77 10.34 3.21 5.87
N TYR A 78 10.59 4.11 4.90
CA TYR A 78 9.56 5.05 4.42
C TYR A 78 8.41 4.33 3.74
N SER A 79 8.73 3.26 2.99
CA SER A 79 7.72 2.41 2.35
C SER A 79 6.88 1.67 3.37
N ALA A 80 7.50 1.20 4.46
CA ALA A 80 6.78 0.53 5.53
C ALA A 80 5.79 1.46 6.23
N VAL A 81 6.22 2.68 6.55
CA VAL A 81 5.34 3.71 7.10
C VAL A 81 4.22 4.05 6.11
N PHE A 82 4.55 4.27 4.84
CA PHE A 82 3.56 4.56 3.81
C PHE A 82 2.52 3.45 3.66
N VAL A 83 2.93 2.20 3.53
CA VAL A 83 2.01 1.05 3.41
C VAL A 83 1.09 0.99 4.61
N PHE A 84 1.63 1.15 5.83
CA PHE A 84 0.82 1.17 7.04
C PHE A 84 -0.24 2.29 6.99
N LEU A 85 0.16 3.52 6.66
CA LEU A 85 -0.77 4.65 6.59
C LEU A 85 -1.79 4.49 5.46
N ALA A 86 -1.37 4.08 4.27
CA ALA A 86 -2.22 3.97 3.08
C ALA A 86 -3.19 2.78 3.13
N THR A 87 -2.90 1.75 3.95
CA THR A 87 -3.76 0.55 4.05
C THR A 87 -4.58 0.53 5.34
N VAL A 88 -3.97 0.79 6.49
CA VAL A 88 -4.65 0.65 7.80
C VAL A 88 -5.62 1.80 8.03
N ILE A 89 -5.20 3.05 7.76
CA ILE A 89 -6.03 4.22 8.08
C ILE A 89 -7.33 4.23 7.26
N PRO A 90 -7.32 4.07 5.92
CA PRO A 90 -8.56 4.08 5.14
C PRO A 90 -9.53 2.96 5.56
N VAL A 91 -9.02 1.76 5.85
CA VAL A 91 -9.85 0.64 6.32
C VAL A 91 -10.49 0.95 7.67
N MET A 92 -9.74 1.53 8.61
CA MET A 92 -10.27 1.93 9.92
C MET A 92 -11.32 3.04 9.81
N ILE A 93 -11.14 4.00 8.90
CA ILE A 93 -12.11 5.09 8.64
C ILE A 93 -13.39 4.53 7.99
N ALA A 94 -13.24 3.60 7.04
CA ALA A 94 -14.37 2.94 6.37
C ALA A 94 -15.10 1.92 7.26
N GLY A 95 -14.61 1.65 8.48
CA GLY A 95 -15.21 0.71 9.42
C GLY A 95 -14.97 -0.76 9.07
N GLY A 96 -13.95 -1.06 8.27
CA GLY A 96 -13.56 -2.43 7.90
C GLY A 96 -12.72 -3.13 8.96
N GLU A 97 -12.58 -4.46 8.81
CA GLU A 97 -11.70 -5.29 9.64
C GLU A 97 -10.48 -5.76 8.85
N LEU A 98 -9.29 -5.72 9.47
CA LEU A 98 -8.07 -6.25 8.87
C LEU A 98 -8.00 -7.76 9.09
N GLY A 99 -8.28 -8.54 8.05
CA GLY A 99 -8.17 -10.00 8.08
C GLY A 99 -6.72 -10.50 8.04
N ILE A 100 -6.50 -11.77 8.38
CA ILE A 100 -5.16 -12.40 8.38
C ILE A 100 -4.47 -12.32 7.01
N TYR A 101 -5.24 -12.45 5.92
CA TYR A 101 -4.73 -12.33 4.56
C TYR A 101 -4.22 -10.92 4.24
N ALA A 102 -4.79 -9.87 4.84
CA ALA A 102 -4.29 -8.50 4.68
C ALA A 102 -2.88 -8.35 5.29
N PHE A 103 -2.61 -8.98 6.44
CA PHE A 103 -1.28 -8.98 7.05
C PHE A 103 -0.26 -9.78 6.23
N ILE A 104 -0.66 -10.92 5.66
CA ILE A 104 0.21 -11.70 4.76
C ILE A 104 0.56 -10.87 3.51
N PHE A 105 -0.42 -10.20 2.92
CA PHE A 105 -0.22 -9.33 1.76
C PHE A 105 0.71 -8.16 2.10
N MET A 106 0.48 -7.50 3.24
CA MET A 106 1.33 -6.42 3.74
C MET A 106 2.77 -6.89 3.97
N GLY A 107 2.96 -8.08 4.55
CA GLY A 107 4.28 -8.70 4.71
C GLY A 107 4.99 -8.92 3.37
N SER A 108 4.30 -9.46 2.37
CA SER A 108 4.86 -9.65 1.02
C SER A 108 5.26 -8.34 0.36
N PHE A 109 4.45 -7.29 0.54
CA PHE A 109 4.72 -5.94 0.04
C PHE A 109 5.98 -5.36 0.67
N LEU A 110 6.14 -5.50 1.99
CA LEU A 110 7.35 -5.05 2.69
C LEU A 110 8.60 -5.81 2.24
N THR A 111 8.50 -7.12 1.99
CA THR A 111 9.61 -7.89 1.43
C THR A 111 10.00 -7.39 0.04
N LEU A 112 9.01 -7.13 -0.83
CA LEU A 112 9.27 -6.59 -2.17
C LEU A 112 9.84 -5.16 -2.10
N ALA A 113 9.35 -4.32 -1.19
CA ALA A 113 9.91 -2.99 -0.95
C ALA A 113 11.37 -3.08 -0.51
N PHE A 114 11.68 -3.96 0.46
CA PHE A 114 13.07 -4.20 0.88
C PHE A 114 13.95 -4.66 -0.28
N LEU A 115 13.51 -5.66 -1.06
CA LEU A 115 14.27 -6.13 -2.23
C LEU A 115 14.50 -5.00 -3.24
N SER A 116 13.51 -4.15 -3.49
CA SER A 116 13.61 -3.02 -4.41
C SER A 116 14.70 -2.03 -4.00
N THR A 117 14.93 -1.85 -2.70
CA THR A 117 15.99 -0.95 -2.21
C THR A 117 17.39 -1.41 -2.58
N LEU A 118 17.60 -2.72 -2.74
CA LEU A 118 18.88 -3.30 -3.17
C LEU A 118 19.21 -2.94 -4.62
N PHE A 119 18.22 -2.48 -5.39
CA PHE A 119 18.35 -2.12 -6.79
C PHE A 119 18.20 -0.61 -7.04
N SER A 120 18.40 0.24 -6.02
CA SER A 120 18.13 1.69 -6.10
C SER A 120 18.92 2.48 -7.15
N GLY A 121 19.95 1.88 -7.76
CA GLY A 121 20.71 2.45 -8.88
C GLY A 121 20.23 2.05 -10.28
N TYR A 122 19.18 1.22 -10.39
CA TYR A 122 18.62 0.76 -11.67
C TYR A 122 17.36 1.56 -12.06
N SER A 123 16.92 1.43 -13.32
CA SER A 123 15.67 2.02 -13.79
C SER A 123 14.49 1.57 -12.94
N ILE A 124 13.68 2.53 -12.49
CA ILE A 124 12.49 2.26 -11.67
C ILE A 124 11.45 1.45 -12.45
N VAL A 125 11.42 1.60 -13.77
CA VAL A 125 10.54 0.82 -14.64
C VAL A 125 10.89 -0.66 -14.56
N LEU A 126 12.18 -1.01 -14.62
CA LEU A 126 12.65 -2.39 -14.53
C LEU A 126 12.37 -2.99 -13.15
N ILE A 127 12.68 -2.25 -12.08
CA ILE A 127 12.40 -2.67 -10.69
C ILE A 127 10.89 -2.88 -10.50
N GLY A 128 10.08 -1.94 -10.99
CA GLY A 128 8.63 -1.98 -10.95
C GLY A 128 8.06 -3.20 -11.68
N ILE A 129 8.46 -3.44 -12.92
CA ILE A 129 7.99 -4.60 -13.69
C ILE A 129 8.38 -5.91 -12.97
N ALA A 130 9.63 -6.05 -12.55
CA ALA A 130 10.10 -7.25 -11.86
C ALA A 130 9.31 -7.53 -10.58
N THR A 131 9.10 -6.50 -9.75
CA THR A 131 8.36 -6.62 -8.49
C THR A 131 6.86 -6.88 -8.71
N VAL A 132 6.25 -6.29 -9.74
CA VAL A 132 4.87 -6.61 -10.14
C VAL A 132 4.73 -8.05 -10.59
N LEU A 133 5.67 -8.58 -11.37
CA LEU A 133 5.64 -9.98 -11.81
C LEU A 133 5.77 -10.95 -10.63
N ILE A 134 6.65 -10.66 -9.67
CA ILE A 134 6.76 -11.45 -8.43
C ILE A 134 5.46 -11.36 -7.63
N ASN A 135 4.88 -10.17 -7.50
CA ASN A 135 3.60 -9.98 -6.80
C ASN A 135 2.46 -10.74 -7.48
N LEU A 136 2.42 -10.77 -8.82
CA LEU A 136 1.45 -11.54 -9.58
C LEU A 136 1.60 -13.05 -9.34
N PHE A 137 2.83 -13.56 -9.22
CA PHE A 137 3.08 -14.95 -8.85
C PHE A 137 2.56 -15.29 -7.45
N VAL A 138 2.78 -14.40 -6.47
CA VAL A 138 2.23 -14.56 -5.11
C VAL A 138 0.70 -14.54 -5.14
N ALA A 139 0.10 -13.59 -5.86
CA ALA A 139 -1.35 -13.51 -6.02
C ALA A 139 -1.93 -14.76 -6.70
N PHE A 140 -1.25 -15.32 -7.70
CA PHE A 140 -1.64 -16.57 -8.34
C PHE A 140 -1.67 -17.74 -7.35
N TRP A 141 -0.61 -17.89 -6.56
CA TRP A 141 -0.52 -18.94 -5.53
C TRP A 141 -1.64 -18.84 -4.48
N ILE A 142 -1.97 -17.62 -4.05
CA ILE A 142 -3.06 -17.35 -3.11
C ILE A 142 -4.41 -17.69 -3.72
N ASN A 143 -4.68 -17.28 -4.97
CA ASN A 143 -5.96 -17.52 -5.63
C ASN A 143 -6.22 -19.02 -5.87
N ILE A 144 -5.18 -19.80 -6.19
CA ILE A 144 -5.28 -21.27 -6.25
C ILE A 144 -5.62 -21.83 -4.87
N SER A 145 -4.95 -21.36 -3.82
CA SER A 145 -5.15 -21.87 -2.45
C SER A 145 -6.52 -21.54 -1.85
N THR A 146 -7.27 -20.62 -2.48
CA THR A 146 -8.55 -20.10 -1.98
C THR A 146 -9.73 -20.41 -2.90
N ASP A 147 -9.54 -21.26 -3.92
CA ASP A 147 -10.55 -21.66 -4.91
C ASP A 147 -11.31 -20.45 -5.53
N ASN A 148 -10.60 -19.34 -5.79
CA ASN A 148 -11.18 -18.12 -6.36
C ASN A 148 -10.67 -17.87 -7.79
N PRO A 149 -11.22 -18.53 -8.82
CA PRO A 149 -10.76 -18.40 -10.20
C PRO A 149 -10.95 -17.00 -10.77
N GLY A 150 -11.94 -16.24 -10.30
CA GLY A 150 -12.13 -14.83 -10.69
C GLY A 150 -11.00 -13.91 -10.20
N GLY A 151 -10.39 -14.24 -9.06
CA GLY A 151 -9.29 -13.46 -8.47
C GLY A 151 -8.05 -13.39 -9.36
N PHE A 152 -7.83 -14.38 -10.22
CA PHE A 152 -6.70 -14.38 -11.15
C PHE A 152 -6.82 -13.31 -12.23
N VAL A 153 -7.99 -13.19 -12.87
CA VAL A 153 -8.23 -12.18 -13.90
C VAL A 153 -8.06 -10.77 -13.32
N TYR A 154 -8.60 -10.53 -12.13
CA TYR A 154 -8.43 -9.25 -11.44
C TYR A 154 -6.97 -8.97 -11.09
N SER A 155 -6.19 -9.99 -10.72
CA SER A 155 -4.76 -9.86 -10.44
C SER A 155 -3.96 -9.49 -11.70
N ILE A 156 -4.30 -10.05 -12.86
CA ILE A 156 -3.68 -9.68 -14.15
C ILE A 156 -4.00 -8.22 -14.51
N ILE A 157 -5.26 -7.79 -14.34
CA ILE A 157 -5.66 -6.42 -14.63
C ILE A 157 -4.92 -5.44 -13.71
N HIS A 158 -4.87 -5.73 -12.40
CA HIS A 158 -4.11 -4.93 -11.43
C HIS A 158 -2.62 -4.85 -11.80
N ALA A 159 -1.99 -5.97 -12.14
CA ALA A 159 -0.59 -6.01 -12.56
C ALA A 159 -0.36 -5.16 -13.82
N SER A 160 -1.26 -5.24 -14.81
CA SER A 160 -1.16 -4.47 -16.06
C SER A 160 -1.25 -2.96 -15.82
N ILE A 161 -2.19 -2.52 -14.97
CA ILE A 161 -2.33 -1.11 -14.58
C ILE A 161 -1.11 -0.64 -13.80
N THR A 162 -0.59 -1.47 -12.91
CA THR A 162 0.58 -1.12 -12.11
C THR A 162 1.85 -1.00 -12.98
N ILE A 163 2.04 -1.90 -13.94
CA ILE A 163 3.10 -1.79 -14.95
C ILE A 163 2.94 -0.50 -15.75
N PHE A 164 1.71 -0.16 -16.15
CA PHE A 164 1.45 1.10 -16.84
C PHE A 164 1.85 2.32 -16.00
N TYR A 165 1.58 2.34 -14.69
CA TYR A 165 2.07 3.42 -13.81
C TYR A 165 3.60 3.53 -13.82
N PHE A 166 4.32 2.41 -13.72
CA PHE A 166 5.79 2.43 -13.80
C PHE A 166 6.30 2.94 -15.14
N VAL A 167 5.76 2.44 -16.25
CA VAL A 167 6.20 2.82 -17.60
C VAL A 167 5.85 4.28 -17.92
N ALA A 168 4.64 4.73 -17.58
CA ALA A 168 4.14 6.05 -17.98
C ALA A 168 4.67 7.18 -17.11
N VAL A 169 4.80 6.97 -15.80
CA VAL A 169 5.11 8.07 -14.85
C VAL A 169 6.23 7.74 -13.85
N GLY A 170 6.74 6.51 -13.83
CA GLY A 170 7.75 6.06 -12.86
C GLY A 170 9.02 6.91 -12.86
N GLU A 171 9.72 6.97 -14.00
CA GLU A 171 10.98 7.73 -14.11
C GLU A 171 10.79 9.23 -13.87
N PHE A 172 9.67 9.79 -14.34
CA PHE A 172 9.36 11.19 -14.10
C PHE A 172 9.22 11.49 -12.60
N LEU A 173 8.44 10.69 -11.87
CA LEU A 173 8.25 10.88 -10.44
C LEU A 173 9.54 10.68 -9.65
N VAL A 174 10.35 9.68 -10.01
CA VAL A 174 11.68 9.44 -9.43
C VAL A 174 12.60 10.65 -9.54
N ASN A 175 12.54 11.40 -10.65
CA ASN A 175 13.38 12.59 -10.84
C ASN A 175 12.81 13.85 -10.19
N LEU A 176 11.50 13.86 -9.90
CA LEU A 176 10.83 14.97 -9.23
C LEU A 176 11.04 14.97 -7.71
N ILE A 177 11.22 13.77 -7.11
CA ILE A 177 11.26 13.53 -5.65
C ILE A 177 12.66 13.22 -5.13
#